data_AF-A0A0K2X8G3-F1
#
_entry.id   AF-A0A0K2X8G3-F1
#
_cell.length_a   1.000
_cell.length_b   1.000
_cell.length_c   1.000
_cell.angle_alpha   90.00
_cell.angle_beta   90.00
_cell.angle_gamma   90.00
#
_symmetry.space_group_name_H-M   'P 1'
#
loop_
_entity.id
_entity.type
_entity.pdbx_description
1 polymer ?
#
loop_
_entity_poly.entity_id
_entity_poly.type
_entity_poly.pdbx_seq_one_letter_code
_entity_poly.pdbx_strand_id
1 'polypeptide(L)' 'MHKPFMSDDLIHTLLPIVGIHTKDNLESKDLFSPKFDTHRKRVYCGHLEYHAP' A
#
# COMPACT_ATOMS: atom_id res chain seq x y z
N MET A 1 10.64 1.92 -10.61
CA MET A 1 10.88 0.79 -9.70
C MET A 1 11.11 1.20 -8.24
N HIS A 2 10.62 2.36 -7.78
CA HIS A 2 10.74 2.80 -6.37
C HIS A 2 9.42 3.44 -5.91
N LYS A 3 8.33 2.66 -5.89
CA LYS A 3 7.06 3.14 -5.34
C LYS A 3 7.18 3.14 -3.80
N PRO A 4 6.73 4.21 -3.11
CA PRO A 4 6.72 4.21 -1.66
C PRO A 4 5.77 3.11 -1.16
N PHE A 5 6.22 2.30 -0.20
CA PHE A 5 5.51 1.13 0.31
C PHE A 5 5.32 1.20 1.82
N MET A 6 4.20 0.67 2.31
CA MET A 6 3.94 0.37 3.72
C MET A 6 3.30 -1.00 3.85
N SER A 7 3.45 -1.65 5.01
CA SER A 7 2.90 -2.99 5.25
C SER A 7 1.38 -3.07 5.02
N ASP A 8 0.61 -1.99 5.17
CA ASP A 8 -0.82 -1.99 4.87
C ASP A 8 -1.14 -2.08 3.37
N ASP A 9 -0.24 -1.64 2.49
CA ASP A 9 -0.38 -1.79 1.03
C ASP A 9 -0.39 -3.28 0.62
N LEU A 10 0.22 -4.16 1.43
CA LEU A 10 0.28 -5.60 1.15
C LEU A 10 -1.10 -6.24 1.06
N ILE A 11 -1.99 -5.97 2.02
CA ILE A 11 -3.32 -6.62 2.05
C ILE A 11 -4.16 -6.14 0.85
N HIS A 12 -4.14 -4.85 0.55
CA HIS A 12 -4.87 -4.27 -0.58
C HIS A 12 -4.37 -4.76 -1.94
N THR A 13 -3.08 -5.11 -2.02
CA THR A 13 -2.47 -5.71 -3.19
C THR A 13 -2.75 -7.22 -3.28
N LEU A 14 -2.65 -7.96 -2.16
CA LEU A 14 -2.75 -9.42 -2.13
C LEU A 14 -4.18 -9.92 -2.35
N LEU A 15 -5.19 -9.28 -1.74
CA LEU A 15 -6.58 -9.73 -1.81
C LEU A 15 -7.08 -9.86 -3.27
N PRO A 16 -6.91 -8.86 -4.16
CA PRO A 16 -7.24 -8.99 -5.59
C PRO A 16 -6.50 -10.12 -6.29
N ILE A 17 -5.20 -10.28 -6.00
CA ILE A 17 -4.36 -11.30 -6.67
C ILE A 17 -4.89 -12.70 -6.42
N VAL A 18 -5.36 -12.97 -5.19
CA VAL A 18 -5.96 -14.26 -4.83
C VAL A 18 -7.46 -14.34 -5.13
N GLY A 19 -8.02 -13.36 -5.85
CA GLY A 19 -9.43 -13.34 -6.27
C GLY A 19 -10.41 -12.91 -5.19
N ILE A 20 -9.94 -12.33 -4.08
CA ILE A 20 -10.78 -11.83 -2.99
C ILE A 20 -11.08 -10.35 -3.20
N HIS A 21 -12.36 -10.03 -3.39
CA HIS A 21 -12.84 -8.65 -3.48
C HIS A 21 -13.73 -8.32 -2.28
N THR A 22 -13.32 -7.33 -1.50
CA THR A 22 -14.06 -6.82 -0.36
C THR A 22 -14.45 -5.36 -0.60
N LYS A 23 -15.52 -4.89 0.06
CA LYS A 23 -15.95 -3.48 -0.02
C LYS A 23 -14.88 -2.52 0.52
N ASP A 24 -14.05 -3.01 1.43
CA ASP A 24 -13.00 -2.23 2.08
C ASP A 24 -11.67 -2.26 1.30
N ASN A 25 -11.62 -2.93 0.15
CA ASN A 25 -10.41 -2.92 -0.64
C ASN A 25 -10.21 -1.56 -1.32
N LEU A 26 -9.09 -0.91 -1.01
CA LEU A 26 -8.74 0.41 -1.50
C LEU A 26 -7.76 0.29 -2.68
N GLU A 27 -8.25 0.52 -3.90
CA GLU A 27 -7.40 0.53 -5.12
C GLU A 27 -6.27 1.57 -5.05
N SER A 28 -6.41 2.61 -4.23
CA SER A 28 -5.35 3.60 -4.00
C SER A 28 -4.18 3.06 -3.16
N LYS A 29 -4.32 1.88 -2.56
CA LYS A 29 -3.29 1.19 -1.79
C LYS A 29 -2.80 -0.11 -2.45
N ASP A 30 -3.39 -0.49 -3.58
CA ASP A 30 -2.93 -1.63 -4.37
C ASP A 30 -1.72 -1.21 -5.23
N LEU A 31 -0.56 -1.84 -4.99
CA LEU A 31 0.69 -1.54 -5.69
C LEU A 31 0.64 -1.78 -7.20
N PHE A 32 -0.23 -2.68 -7.66
CA PHE A 32 -0.40 -3.03 -9.07
C PHE A 32 -1.52 -2.24 -9.74
N SER A 33 -2.36 -1.57 -8.94
CA SER A 33 -3.37 -0.66 -9.46
C SER A 33 -2.73 0.57 -10.13
N PRO A 34 -3.27 1.05 -11.25
CA PRO A 34 -2.90 2.34 -11.83
C PRO A 34 -3.32 3.51 -10.92
N LYS A 35 -4.21 3.29 -9.95
CA LYS A 35 -4.68 4.30 -9.00
C LYS A 35 -3.85 4.37 -7.72
N PHE A 36 -2.75 3.60 -7.61
CA PHE A 36 -1.89 3.62 -6.44
C PHE A 36 -1.44 5.03 -6.08
N ASP A 37 -1.79 5.49 -4.88
CA ASP A 37 -1.50 6.85 -4.43
C ASP A 37 -0.09 6.91 -3.81
N THR A 38 0.86 7.37 -4.61
CA THR A 38 2.25 7.59 -4.16
C THR A 38 2.40 8.82 -3.24
N HIS A 39 1.41 9.71 -3.20
CA HIS A 39 1.45 10.97 -2.44
C HIS A 39 0.66 10.91 -1.12
N ARG A 40 0.00 9.78 -0.81
CA ARG A 40 -0.76 9.64 0.45
C ARG A 40 0.12 9.86 1.67
N LYS A 41 -0.43 10.50 2.70
CA LYS A 41 0.24 10.61 4.01
C LYS A 41 0.46 9.21 4.58
N ARG A 42 1.71 8.87 4.86
CA ARG A 42 2.12 7.59 5.45
C ARG A 42 2.34 7.77 6.94
N VAL A 43 1.61 7.00 7.75
CA VAL A 43 1.68 7.07 9.22
C VAL A 43 2.33 5.78 9.70
N TYR A 44 3.52 5.92 10.27
CA TYR A 44 4.26 4.85 10.92
C TYR A 44 4.17 5.01 12.44
N CYS A 45 4.40 3.94 13.18
CA CYS A 45 4.35 3.99 14.64
C CYS A 45 5.57 4.75 15.19
N GLY A 46 5.39 5.99 15.64
CA GLY A 46 6.39 6.77 16.39
C GLY A 46 7.37 7.60 15.55
N HIS A 47 8.59 7.78 16.06
CA HIS A 47 9.67 8.62 15.49
C HIS A 47 10.62 7.85 14.54
N LEU A 48 10.24 6.66 14.11
CA LEU A 48 11.10 5.83 13.27
C LEU A 48 10.88 6.17 11.79
N GLU A 49 11.59 7.18 11.31
CA GLU A 49 11.72 7.39 9.87
C GLU A 49 12.36 6.16 9.23
N TYR A 50 11.72 5.61 8.21
CA TYR A 50 12.28 4.51 7.43
C TYR A 50 13.45 5.03 6.59
N HIS A 51 14.68 4.75 7.02
CA HIS A 51 15.88 4.92 6.21
C HIS A 51 16.12 3.61 5.44
N ALA A 52 16.08 3.68 4.10
CA ALA A 52 16.51 2.57 3.26
C ALA A 52 18.00 2.28 3.53
N PRO A 53 18.41 0.99 3.63
CA PRO A 53 19.79 0.60 3.87
C PRO A 53 20.73 0.96 2.71
#